data_AF-A0A529HXY7-F1
#
_entry.id   AF-A0A529HXY7-F1
#
_cell.length_a   1.000
_cell.length_b   1.000
_cell.length_c   1.000
_cell.angle_alpha   90.00
_cell.angle_beta   90.00
_cell.angle_gamma   90.00
#
_symmetry.space_group_name_H-M   'P 1'
#
loop_
_entity.id
_entity.type
_entity.pdbx_description
1 polymer ?
#
loop_
_entity_poly.entity_id
_entity_poly.type
_entity_poly.pdbx_seq_one_letter_code
_entity_poly.pdbx_strand_id
1 'polypeptide(L)' 'VVLAAPIDELSPIADVRGSAQYRQDAARELVARAVLAAIGHTAGDQVAA' A
#
# COMPACT_ATOMS: atom_id res chain seq x y z
N VAL A 1 1.68 5.53 -11.19
CA VAL A 1 1.55 4.22 -11.87
C VAL A 1 0.98 3.17 -10.93
N VAL A 2 1.54 2.94 -9.73
CA VAL A 2 1.02 1.93 -8.77
C VAL A 2 -0.33 2.32 -8.14
N LEU A 3 -0.52 3.56 -7.70
CA LEU A 3 -1.75 4.01 -7.03
C LEU A 3 -3.01 3.97 -7.90
N ALA A 4 -2.86 3.92 -9.22
CA ALA A 4 -3.98 3.84 -10.16
C ALA A 4 -4.12 2.43 -10.78
N ALA A 5 -3.28 1.47 -10.36
CA ALA A 5 -3.34 0.11 -10.90
C ALA A 5 -4.63 -0.60 -10.41
N PRO A 6 -5.31 -1.34 -11.30
CA PRO A 6 -6.37 -2.26 -10.87
C PRO A 6 -5.77 -3.35 -9.97
N ILE A 7 -6.52 -3.75 -8.94
CA ILE A 7 -6.16 -4.83 -8.02
C ILE A 7 -7.44 -5.64 -7.75
N ASP A 8 -7.91 -6.30 -8.81
CA ASP A 8 -9.23 -6.95 -8.86
C ASP A 8 -9.27 -8.24 -8.03
N GLU A 9 -8.10 -8.80 -7.70
CA GLU A 9 -7.96 -9.98 -6.85
C GLU A 9 -8.27 -9.70 -5.38
N LEU A 10 -8.22 -8.43 -4.95
CA LEU A 10 -8.55 -8.04 -3.58
C LEU A 10 -10.03 -7.72 -3.44
N SER A 11 -10.68 -8.37 -2.47
CA SER A 11 -12.06 -8.09 -2.04
C SER A 11 -12.07 -7.64 -0.57
N PRO A 12 -11.61 -6.41 -0.26
CA PRO A 12 -11.48 -5.95 1.12
C PRO A 12 -12.86 -5.76 1.78
N ILE A 13 -12.93 -6.11 3.07
CA ILE A 13 -14.13 -5.93 3.88
C ILE A 13 -14.11 -4.60 4.62
N ALA A 14 -15.28 -4.13 5.05
CA ALA A 14 -15.39 -3.11 6.08
C ALA A 14 -15.54 -3.78 7.46
N ASP A 15 -14.84 -3.28 8.47
CA ASP A 15 -15.03 -3.68 9.87
C ASP A 15 -14.75 -2.49 10.80
N VAL A 16 -14.87 -2.68 12.12
CA VAL A 16 -14.62 -1.66 13.15
C VAL A 16 -13.26 -0.97 13.07
N ARG A 17 -12.24 -1.62 12.48
CA ARG A 17 -10.88 -1.10 12.29
C ARG A 17 -10.73 -0.23 11.04
N GLY A 18 -11.62 -0.34 10.06
CA GLY A 18 -11.50 0.43 8.82
C GLY A 18 -12.43 0.01 7.69
N SER A 19 -12.62 0.92 6.73
CA SER A 19 -13.41 0.69 5.53
C SER A 19 -12.68 -0.20 4.51
N ALA A 20 -13.45 -0.81 3.61
CA ALA A 20 -12.91 -1.54 2.47
C ALA A 20 -12.02 -0.65 1.59
N GLN A 21 -12.43 0.60 1.36
CA GLN A 21 -11.67 1.60 0.59
C GLN A 21 -10.33 1.92 1.26
N TYR A 22 -10.33 2.19 2.57
CA TYR A 22 -9.09 2.45 3.31
C TYR A 22 -8.09 1.30 3.16
N ARG A 23 -8.56 0.04 3.25
CA ARG A 23 -7.70 -1.13 3.05
C ARG A 23 -7.16 -1.26 1.63
N GLN A 24 -7.98 -0.93 0.63
CA GLN A 24 -7.54 -0.94 -0.76
C GLN A 24 -6.44 0.11 -1.00
N ASP A 25 -6.63 1.31 -0.46
CA ASP A 25 -5.65 2.39 -0.56
C ASP A 25 -4.36 2.04 0.20
N ALA A 26 -4.47 1.45 1.39
CA ALA A 26 -3.31 0.97 2.14
C ALA A 26 -2.54 -0.14 1.40
N ALA A 27 -3.23 -1.08 0.74
CA ALA A 27 -2.60 -2.10 -0.07
C ALA A 27 -1.81 -1.49 -1.24
N ARG A 28 -2.38 -0.51 -1.94
CA ARG A 28 -1.70 0.22 -3.02
C ARG A 28 -0.44 0.94 -2.52
N GLU A 29 -0.54 1.59 -1.36
CA GLU A 29 0.59 2.27 -0.73
C GLU A 29 1.72 1.30 -0.38
N LEU A 30 1.40 0.13 0.21
CA LEU A 30 2.40 -0.89 0.53
C LEU A 30 3.10 -1.42 -0.73
N VAL A 31 2.34 -1.71 -1.79
CA VAL A 31 2.91 -2.13 -3.08
C VAL A 31 3.79 -1.02 -3.67
N ALA A 32 3.37 0.24 -3.59
CA ALA A 32 4.16 1.37 -4.07
C ALA A 32 5.50 1.47 -3.35
N ARG A 33 5.50 1.32 -2.02
CA ARG A 33 6.73 1.27 -1.21
C ARG A 33 7.63 0.09 -1.58
N ALA A 34 7.05 -1.10 -1.76
CA ALA A 34 7.81 -2.28 -2.16
C ALA A 34 8.47 -2.11 -3.53
N VAL A 35 7.74 -1.54 -4.50
CA VAL A 35 8.28 -1.23 -5.83
C VAL A 35 9.41 -0.21 -5.76
N LEU A 36 9.24 0.86 -4.97
CA LEU A 36 10.29 1.86 -4.76
C LEU A 36 11.54 1.24 -4.12
N ALA A 37 11.37 0.42 -3.09
CA ALA A 37 12.48 -0.30 -2.46
C ALA A 37 13.20 -1.23 -3.44
N ALA A 38 12.45 -1.97 -4.28
CA ALA A 38 13.00 -2.90 -5.27
C ALA A 38 13.85 -2.22 -6.35
N ILE A 39 13.56 -0.96 -6.69
CA ILE A 39 14.36 -0.17 -7.66
C ILE A 39 15.48 0.64 -6.99
N GLY A 40 15.80 0.36 -5.72
CA GLY A 40 16.85 1.07 -4.97
C GLY A 40 16.45 2.48 -4.51
N HIS A 41 15.16 2.83 -4.57
CA HIS A 41 14.61 4.03 -3.95
C HIS A 41 14.23 3.74 -2.50
N THR A 42 15.24 3.57 -1.65
CA THR A 42 15.03 3.59 -0.20
C THR A 42 14.87 5.04 0.25
N ALA A 43 13.64 5.43 0.58
CA ALA A 43 13.46 6.56 1.50
C ALA A 43 14.23 6.19 2.76
N GLY A 44 15.25 7.00 3.11
CA GLY A 44 16.18 6.72 4.19
C GLY A 44 15.48 6.16 5.41
N ASP A 45 16.04 5.07 5.94
CA ASP A 45 15.59 4.34 7.10
C ASP A 45 15.36 5.29 8.28
N GLN A 46 14.13 5.80 8.40
CA GLN A 46 13.67 6.57 9.55
C GLN A 46 12.66 5.70 10.27
N VAL A 47 13.16 4.61 10.84
CA VAL A 47 12.55 4.00 12.01
C VAL A 47 12.85 4.95 13.16
N ALA A 48 11.89 5.82 13.49
CA ALA A 48 11.90 6.49 14.78
C ALA A 48 11.62 5.44 15.85
N ALA A 49 12.66 5.00 16.55
CA ALA A 49 12.60 4.19 17.76
C ALA A 49 13.61 4.74 18.77
#